data_AF-A0A1N7Q4G8-F1
#
_entry.id   AF-A0A1N7Q4G8-F1
#
_cell.length_a   1.000
_cell.length_b   1.000
_cell.length_c   1.000
_cell.angle_alpha   90.00
_cell.angle_beta   90.00
_cell.angle_gamma   90.00
#
_symmetry.space_group_name_H-M   'P 1'
#
loop_
_entity.id
_entity.type
_entity.pdbx_description
1 polymer ?
#
loop_
_entity_poly.entity_id
_entity_poly.type
_entity_poly.pdbx_seq_one_letter_code
_entity_poly.pdbx_strand_id
1 'polypeptide(L)'
;MHVLKCVMLGIVTLGTVGCTASGNTSDLQRYVQDVGNQPRGRVEPIPEFKPYEAFSYSASALRSPFSVPIIPEDVNRLNSNGLDIRPDPDRVREYLEQFAIDALGMVGTLQKPEGDLWALIRDGEGGVVKVRKGEYMGRNHGRVVSVESDRVNLIEIVPDGQGGWLERPRTLALNGAPGE
;
A
#
# COMPACT_ATOMS: atom_id res chain seq x y z
N MET A 1 97.32 46.25 -16.76
CA MET A 1 96.08 45.72 -17.40
C MET A 1 96.23 44.30 -17.98
N HIS A 2 97.38 43.88 -18.51
CA HIS A 2 97.55 42.52 -19.05
C HIS A 2 97.62 41.40 -17.99
N VAL A 3 98.25 41.65 -16.83
CA VAL A 3 98.40 40.65 -15.76
C VAL A 3 97.04 40.24 -15.15
N LEU A 4 96.13 41.20 -14.97
CA LEU A 4 94.79 40.93 -14.43
C LEU A 4 93.90 40.13 -15.41
N LYS A 5 94.10 40.33 -16.73
CA LYS A 5 93.41 39.58 -17.78
C LYS A 5 93.91 38.12 -17.88
N CYS A 6 95.21 37.89 -17.71
CA CYS A 6 95.76 36.53 -17.70
C CYS A 6 95.36 35.74 -16.45
N VAL A 7 95.27 36.39 -15.28
CA VAL A 7 94.82 35.75 -14.03
C VAL A 7 93.34 35.37 -14.12
N MET A 8 92.48 36.23 -14.67
CA MET A 8 91.06 35.91 -14.91
C MET A 8 90.87 34.76 -15.92
N LEU A 9 91.67 34.71 -16.99
CA LEU A 9 91.58 33.62 -17.97
C LEU A 9 92.03 32.28 -17.38
N GLY A 10 93.08 32.28 -16.56
CA GLY A 10 93.57 31.08 -15.86
C GLY A 10 92.54 30.49 -14.88
N ILE A 11 91.86 31.35 -14.11
CA ILE A 11 90.81 30.95 -13.16
C ILE A 11 89.61 30.32 -13.89
N VAL A 12 89.21 30.87 -15.05
CA VAL A 12 88.10 30.33 -15.84
C VAL A 12 88.45 28.95 -16.41
N THR A 13 89.67 28.74 -16.91
CA THR A 13 90.09 27.42 -17.41
C THR A 13 90.22 26.37 -16.30
N LEU A 14 90.71 26.74 -15.10
CA LEU A 14 90.84 25.82 -13.96
C LEU A 14 89.47 25.39 -13.39
N GLY A 15 88.42 26.19 -13.59
CA GLY A 15 87.05 25.85 -13.19
C GLY A 15 86.37 24.80 -14.08
N THR A 16 86.94 24.45 -15.25
CA THR A 16 86.28 23.57 -16.23
C THR A 16 86.77 22.12 -16.24
N VAL A 17 87.82 21.78 -15.48
CA VAL A 17 88.36 20.41 -15.41
C VAL A 17 87.58 19.45 -14.49
N GLY A 18 86.51 19.91 -13.84
CA GLY A 18 85.69 19.09 -12.94
C GLY A 18 84.57 18.27 -13.60
N CYS A 19 84.33 18.41 -14.92
CA CYS A 19 83.21 17.77 -15.61
C CYS A 19 83.60 16.52 -16.41
N THR A 20 84.57 15.74 -15.92
CA THR A 20 84.81 14.40 -16.46
C THR A 20 84.04 13.39 -15.62
N ALA A 21 83.12 12.69 -16.27
CA ALA A 21 82.22 11.67 -15.73
C ALA A 21 82.95 10.51 -15.02
N SER A 22 83.43 10.76 -13.79
CA SER A 22 83.98 9.74 -12.89
C SER A 22 83.07 9.48 -11.69
N GLY A 23 81.79 9.81 -11.79
CA GLY A 23 80.77 9.24 -10.92
C GLY A 23 80.43 7.87 -11.47
N ASN A 24 80.79 6.82 -10.76
CA ASN A 24 80.57 5.43 -11.14
C ASN A 24 79.06 5.15 -11.24
N THR A 25 78.42 5.46 -12.39
CA THR A 25 76.97 5.35 -12.61
C THR A 25 76.50 3.90 -12.76
N SER A 26 77.40 2.94 -12.58
CA SER A 26 77.10 1.51 -12.69
C SER A 26 76.03 1.06 -11.68
N ASP A 27 75.90 1.73 -10.55
CA ASP A 27 74.83 1.47 -9.56
C ASP A 27 73.46 1.92 -10.08
N LEU A 28 73.36 3.15 -10.59
CA LEU A 28 72.13 3.66 -11.21
C LEU A 28 71.74 2.82 -12.45
N GLN A 29 72.72 2.41 -13.24
CA GLN A 29 72.51 1.55 -14.40
C GLN A 29 71.94 0.18 -13.99
N ARG A 30 72.48 -0.42 -12.90
CA ARG A 30 71.97 -1.67 -12.33
C ARG A 30 70.57 -1.51 -11.76
N TYR A 31 70.32 -0.44 -11.01
CA TYR A 31 69.00 -0.17 -10.44
C TYR A 31 67.93 -0.02 -11.52
N VAL A 32 68.22 0.70 -12.60
CA VAL A 32 67.29 0.84 -13.73
C VAL A 32 67.03 -0.51 -14.42
N GLN A 33 68.05 -1.35 -14.59
CA GLN A 33 67.88 -2.70 -15.14
C GLN A 33 67.07 -3.61 -14.21
N ASP A 34 67.31 -3.55 -12.90
CA ASP A 34 66.62 -4.35 -11.89
C ASP A 34 65.12 -4.00 -11.83
N VAL A 35 64.80 -2.71 -11.73
CA VAL A 35 63.42 -2.20 -11.74
C VAL A 35 62.72 -2.50 -13.08
N GLY A 36 63.46 -2.43 -14.20
CA GLY A 36 62.93 -2.75 -15.52
C GLY A 36 62.59 -4.24 -15.71
N ASN A 37 63.35 -5.13 -15.05
CA ASN A 37 63.14 -6.57 -15.09
C ASN A 37 62.13 -7.07 -14.05
N GLN A 38 61.67 -6.20 -13.16
CA GLN A 38 60.69 -6.58 -12.15
C GLN A 38 59.35 -6.89 -12.84
N PRO A 39 58.77 -8.08 -12.62
CA PRO A 39 57.53 -8.47 -13.27
C PRO A 39 56.41 -7.51 -12.86
N ARG A 40 55.79 -6.86 -13.85
CA ARG A 40 54.61 -6.03 -13.61
C ARG A 40 53.51 -6.93 -13.05
N GLY A 41 53.03 -6.59 -11.85
CA GLY A 41 51.91 -7.30 -11.23
C GLY A 41 50.72 -7.38 -12.19
N ARG A 42 49.93 -8.44 -12.05
CA ARG A 42 48.73 -8.62 -12.87
C ARG A 42 47.74 -7.52 -12.51
N VAL A 43 47.52 -6.58 -13.42
CA VAL A 43 46.45 -5.59 -13.28
C VAL A 43 45.13 -6.34 -13.37
N GLU A 44 44.25 -6.12 -12.39
CA GLU A 44 42.91 -6.70 -12.42
C GLU A 44 42.21 -6.22 -13.71
N PRO A 45 41.57 -7.14 -14.45
CA PRO A 45 40.84 -6.75 -15.65
C PRO A 45 39.76 -5.73 -15.27
N ILE A 46 39.56 -4.76 -16.16
CA ILE A 46 38.48 -3.79 -16.00
C ILE A 46 37.17 -4.58 -15.87
N PRO A 47 36.32 -4.24 -14.88
CA PRO A 47 35.08 -4.96 -14.66
C PRO A 47 34.22 -4.96 -15.93
N GLU A 48 33.64 -6.11 -16.24
CA GLU A 48 32.70 -6.22 -17.36
C GLU A 48 31.42 -5.45 -17.05
N PHE A 49 31.07 -4.53 -17.94
CA PHE A 49 29.78 -3.85 -17.89
C PHE A 49 28.68 -4.86 -18.19
N LYS A 50 27.85 -5.14 -17.19
CA LYS A 50 26.64 -5.92 -17.41
C LYS A 50 25.70 -5.11 -18.32
N PRO A 51 25.23 -5.67 -19.44
CA PRO A 51 24.27 -4.98 -20.29
C PRO A 51 23.01 -4.67 -19.49
N TYR A 52 22.46 -3.48 -19.71
CA TYR A 52 21.17 -3.09 -19.15
C TYR A 52 20.08 -4.01 -19.72
N GLU A 53 19.45 -4.79 -18.86
CA GLU A 53 18.25 -5.53 -19.22
C GLU A 53 17.07 -4.56 -19.27
N ALA A 54 16.62 -4.24 -20.48
CA ALA A 54 15.44 -3.41 -20.66
C ALA A 54 14.22 -4.19 -20.15
N PHE A 55 13.64 -3.73 -19.04
CA PHE A 55 12.41 -4.31 -18.51
C PHE A 55 11.23 -3.84 -19.37
N SER A 56 10.67 -4.73 -20.19
CA SER A 56 9.46 -4.41 -20.95
C SER A 56 8.25 -4.42 -20.00
N TYR A 57 7.65 -3.26 -19.76
CA TYR A 57 6.46 -3.15 -18.93
C TYR A 57 5.22 -3.62 -19.69
N SER A 58 4.83 -4.89 -19.50
CA SER A 58 3.66 -5.49 -20.16
C SER A 58 2.31 -5.05 -19.57
N ALA A 59 2.29 -4.16 -18.56
CA ALA A 59 1.05 -3.78 -17.88
C ALA A 59 0.16 -2.83 -18.69
N SER A 60 0.64 -2.30 -19.82
CA SER A 60 -0.19 -1.60 -20.80
C SER A 60 -1.20 -2.53 -21.49
N ALA A 61 -0.96 -3.85 -21.51
CA ALA A 61 -1.94 -4.84 -21.98
C ALA A 61 -2.91 -5.30 -20.89
N LEU A 62 -2.66 -4.96 -19.61
CA LEU A 62 -3.56 -5.28 -18.51
C LEU A 62 -4.64 -4.20 -18.38
N ARG A 63 -5.81 -4.63 -17.88
CA ARG A 63 -6.92 -3.72 -17.60
C ARG A 63 -6.46 -2.63 -16.62
N SER A 64 -6.85 -1.38 -16.89
CA SER A 64 -6.52 -0.26 -16.01
C SER A 64 -7.02 -0.51 -14.59
N PRO A 65 -6.16 -0.38 -13.56
CA PRO A 65 -6.56 -0.52 -12.16
C PRO A 65 -7.50 0.60 -11.70
N PHE A 66 -7.62 1.67 -12.48
CA PHE A 66 -8.54 2.79 -12.23
C PHE A 66 -9.81 2.72 -13.08
N SER A 67 -9.95 1.69 -13.92
CA SER A 67 -11.21 1.43 -14.61
C SER A 67 -12.22 0.84 -13.63
N VAL A 68 -13.38 1.48 -13.52
CA VAL A 68 -14.51 1.02 -12.68
C VAL A 68 -14.74 -0.46 -12.97
N PRO A 69 -14.75 -1.35 -11.95
CA PRO A 69 -15.05 -2.76 -12.16
C PRO A 69 -16.37 -2.89 -12.93
N ILE A 70 -16.38 -3.71 -13.99
CA ILE A 70 -17.64 -4.15 -14.58
C ILE A 70 -18.21 -5.11 -13.53
N ILE A 71 -19.06 -4.59 -12.65
CA ILE A 71 -19.84 -5.43 -11.76
C ILE A 71 -20.85 -6.10 -12.71
N PRO A 72 -20.74 -7.41 -13.00
CA PRO A 72 -21.78 -8.06 -13.78
C PRO A 72 -23.07 -7.83 -13.01
N GLU A 73 -24.02 -7.18 -13.65
CA GLU A 73 -25.31 -6.78 -13.07
C GLU A 73 -26.13 -8.00 -12.58
N ASP A 74 -25.61 -9.20 -12.82
CA ASP A 74 -26.14 -10.48 -12.36
C ASP A 74 -25.92 -10.78 -10.87
N VAL A 75 -25.06 -10.08 -10.13
CA VAL A 75 -25.08 -10.22 -8.66
C VAL A 75 -26.29 -9.52 -8.01
N ASN A 76 -26.92 -8.56 -8.71
CA ASN A 76 -28.20 -7.99 -8.28
C ASN A 76 -29.41 -8.80 -8.77
N ARG A 77 -29.28 -9.60 -9.85
CA ARG A 77 -30.37 -10.45 -10.33
C ARG A 77 -30.59 -11.72 -9.50
N LEU A 78 -29.57 -12.20 -8.78
CA LEU A 78 -29.70 -13.38 -7.91
C LEU A 78 -30.67 -13.20 -6.73
N ASN A 79 -31.14 -11.99 -6.44
CA ASN A 79 -32.16 -11.73 -5.42
C ASN A 79 -33.58 -11.54 -5.98
N SER A 80 -33.75 -11.56 -7.31
CA SER A 80 -35.08 -11.59 -7.94
C SER A 80 -35.62 -13.02 -8.05
N ASN A 81 -35.65 -13.73 -6.91
CA ASN A 81 -36.64 -14.80 -6.77
C ASN A 81 -38.00 -14.12 -6.99
N GLY A 82 -38.80 -14.58 -7.96
CA GLY A 82 -40.03 -13.94 -8.47
C GLY A 82 -41.18 -13.78 -7.46
N LEU A 83 -40.87 -13.24 -6.30
CA LEU A 83 -41.76 -12.75 -5.27
C LEU A 83 -41.95 -11.26 -5.55
N ASP A 84 -43.17 -10.78 -5.41
CA ASP A 84 -43.49 -9.37 -5.48
C ASP A 84 -42.82 -8.65 -4.29
N ILE A 85 -41.56 -8.26 -4.46
CA ILE A 85 -40.80 -7.52 -3.45
C ILE A 85 -41.45 -6.14 -3.37
N ARG A 86 -42.33 -5.96 -2.40
CA ARG A 86 -42.98 -4.69 -2.10
C ARG A 86 -43.13 -4.55 -0.59
N PRO A 87 -43.07 -3.33 -0.05
CA PRO A 87 -43.53 -3.07 1.30
C PRO A 87 -45.00 -3.49 1.43
N ASP A 88 -45.33 -4.22 2.48
CA ASP A 88 -46.71 -4.54 2.85
C ASP A 88 -47.35 -3.30 3.50
N PRO A 89 -48.32 -2.63 2.84
CA PRO A 89 -48.96 -1.42 3.36
C PRO A 89 -50.02 -1.71 4.43
N ASP A 90 -50.52 -2.95 4.50
CA ASP A 90 -51.63 -3.34 5.38
C ASP A 90 -51.14 -3.77 6.77
N ARG A 91 -49.84 -4.06 6.91
CA ARG A 91 -49.21 -4.40 8.19
C ARG A 91 -49.07 -3.17 9.09
N VAL A 92 -49.38 -3.36 10.38
CA VAL A 92 -49.09 -2.38 11.43
C VAL A 92 -47.58 -2.14 11.53
N ARG A 93 -47.18 -0.88 11.54
CA ARG A 93 -45.78 -0.48 11.68
C ARG A 93 -45.31 -0.57 13.13
N GLU A 94 -44.10 -1.07 13.32
CA GLU A 94 -43.41 -1.11 14.60
C GLU A 94 -42.82 0.27 14.95
N TYR A 95 -42.63 0.51 16.24
CA TYR A 95 -42.06 1.77 16.75
C TYR A 95 -40.71 2.12 16.10
N LEU A 96 -39.83 1.14 15.89
CA LEU A 96 -38.49 1.39 15.34
C LEU A 96 -38.50 1.77 13.85
N GLU A 97 -39.63 1.66 13.16
CA GLU A 97 -39.76 2.02 11.73
C GLU A 97 -39.92 3.52 11.48
N GLN A 98 -40.09 4.32 12.52
CA GLN A 98 -40.12 5.78 12.40
C GLN A 98 -38.71 6.38 12.23
N PHE A 99 -37.67 5.64 12.60
CA PHE A 99 -36.27 6.06 12.55
C PHE A 99 -35.56 5.59 11.28
N ALA A 100 -34.56 6.36 10.83
CA ALA A 100 -33.65 5.89 9.79
C ALA A 100 -32.75 4.77 10.37
N ILE A 101 -32.37 3.80 9.55
CA ILE A 101 -31.53 2.67 10.00
C ILE A 101 -30.19 3.15 10.57
N ASP A 102 -29.64 4.24 10.01
CA ASP A 102 -28.35 4.82 10.44
C ASP A 102 -28.43 5.53 11.80
N ALA A 103 -29.64 5.87 12.26
CA ALA A 103 -29.87 6.44 13.60
C ALA A 103 -30.08 5.36 14.66
N LEU A 104 -30.26 4.10 14.25
CA LEU A 104 -30.44 2.96 15.14
C LEU A 104 -29.07 2.34 15.48
N GLY A 105 -28.90 1.86 16.70
CA GLY A 105 -27.67 1.18 17.11
C GLY A 105 -27.91 0.00 18.04
N MET A 106 -27.22 -1.11 17.82
CA MET A 106 -27.29 -2.25 18.73
C MET A 106 -26.48 -1.95 20.00
N VAL A 107 -27.11 -2.14 21.16
CA VAL A 107 -26.47 -1.91 22.47
C VAL A 107 -26.29 -3.20 23.29
N GLY A 108 -26.90 -4.30 22.86
CA GLY A 108 -26.69 -5.60 23.49
C GLY A 108 -27.72 -6.64 23.07
N THR A 109 -27.74 -7.75 23.79
CA THR A 109 -28.72 -8.82 23.63
C THR A 109 -29.34 -9.18 24.96
N LEU A 110 -30.59 -9.64 24.93
CA LEU A 110 -31.30 -10.16 26.08
C LEU A 110 -31.85 -11.55 25.74
N GLN A 111 -31.49 -12.55 26.54
CA GLN A 111 -32.03 -13.90 26.41
C GLN A 111 -32.61 -14.37 27.73
N LYS A 112 -33.81 -14.95 27.69
CA LYS A 112 -34.39 -15.66 28.84
C LYS A 112 -33.89 -17.11 28.82
N PRO A 113 -33.81 -17.81 29.97
CA PRO A 113 -33.24 -19.15 30.07
C PRO A 113 -33.76 -20.17 29.04
N GLU A 114 -35.02 -20.05 28.62
CA GLU A 114 -35.69 -20.93 27.64
C GLU A 114 -36.32 -20.12 26.48
N GLY A 115 -35.81 -18.90 26.22
CA GLY A 115 -36.42 -17.97 25.26
C GLY A 115 -35.55 -17.62 24.05
N ASP A 116 -36.21 -17.01 23.06
CA ASP A 116 -35.55 -16.42 21.90
C ASP A 116 -34.53 -15.34 22.32
N LEU A 117 -33.47 -15.19 21.52
CA LEU A 117 -32.51 -14.11 21.65
C LEU A 117 -33.11 -12.81 21.12
N TRP A 118 -33.18 -11.79 21.98
CA TRP A 118 -33.61 -10.44 21.63
C TRP A 118 -32.38 -9.56 21.45
N ALA A 119 -32.40 -8.70 20.44
CA ALA A 119 -31.45 -7.60 20.34
C ALA A 119 -32.02 -6.37 21.05
N LEU A 120 -31.16 -5.60 21.69
CA LEU A 120 -31.48 -4.31 22.28
C LEU A 120 -30.99 -3.23 21.32
N ILE A 121 -31.92 -2.44 20.78
CA ILE A 121 -31.66 -1.38 19.82
C ILE A 121 -31.92 -0.04 20.48
N ARG A 122 -30.91 0.82 20.48
CA ARG A 122 -31.06 2.24 20.82
C ARG A 122 -31.68 2.95 19.60
N ASP A 123 -32.76 3.67 19.84
CA ASP A 123 -33.41 4.51 18.85
C ASP A 123 -32.67 5.86 18.64
N GLY A 124 -33.17 6.67 17.72
CA GLY A 124 -32.58 7.98 17.40
C GLY A 124 -32.69 9.02 18.52
N GLU A 125 -33.52 8.78 19.53
CA GLU A 125 -33.77 9.68 20.67
C GLU A 125 -33.13 9.17 21.98
N GLY A 126 -32.42 8.03 21.93
CA GLY A 126 -31.76 7.42 23.08
C GLY A 126 -32.62 6.42 23.88
N GLY A 127 -33.84 6.14 23.45
CA GLY A 127 -34.67 5.05 23.98
C GLY A 127 -34.14 3.68 23.57
N VAL A 128 -34.36 2.64 24.39
CA VAL A 128 -33.92 1.27 24.08
C VAL A 128 -35.14 0.38 23.89
N VAL A 129 -35.21 -0.29 22.75
CA VAL A 129 -36.31 -1.18 22.38
C VAL A 129 -35.75 -2.56 22.03
N LYS A 130 -36.45 -3.59 22.49
CA LYS A 130 -36.09 -4.97 22.17
C LYS A 130 -36.68 -5.37 20.82
N VAL A 131 -35.91 -6.10 20.01
CA VAL A 131 -36.32 -6.65 18.72
C VAL A 131 -35.90 -8.12 18.63
N ARG A 132 -36.63 -8.92 17.86
CA ARG A 132 -36.29 -10.33 17.59
C ARG A 132 -36.39 -10.62 16.09
N LYS A 133 -35.99 -11.82 15.69
CA LYS A 133 -36.14 -12.31 14.32
C LYS A 133 -37.60 -12.16 13.83
N GLY A 134 -37.77 -11.63 12.62
CA GLY A 134 -39.06 -11.43 11.96
C GLY A 134 -39.72 -10.08 12.23
N GLU A 135 -39.28 -9.33 13.25
CA GLU A 135 -39.75 -7.98 13.52
C GLU A 135 -39.12 -6.97 12.55
N TYR A 136 -39.65 -5.75 12.53
CA TYR A 136 -39.25 -4.70 11.58
C TYR A 136 -38.68 -3.48 12.28
N MET A 137 -37.71 -2.83 11.64
CA MET A 137 -37.12 -1.57 12.09
C MET A 137 -36.58 -0.78 10.90
N GLY A 138 -36.40 0.53 11.09
CA GLY A 138 -35.95 1.40 10.02
C GLY A 138 -37.07 1.80 9.05
N ARG A 139 -36.96 2.99 8.48
CA ARG A 139 -37.94 3.55 7.52
C ARG A 139 -38.15 2.72 6.24
N ASN A 140 -37.16 1.90 5.87
CA ASN A 140 -37.19 1.10 4.64
C ASN A 140 -37.67 -0.33 4.89
N HIS A 141 -38.61 -0.53 5.83
CA HIS A 141 -39.20 -1.84 6.14
C HIS A 141 -38.15 -2.92 6.45
N GLY A 142 -37.13 -2.58 7.25
CA GLY A 142 -36.01 -3.46 7.55
C GLY A 142 -36.44 -4.66 8.39
N ARG A 143 -36.57 -5.84 7.78
CA ARG A 143 -36.95 -7.09 8.45
C ARG A 143 -35.72 -7.74 9.08
N VAL A 144 -35.80 -8.04 10.38
CA VAL A 144 -34.71 -8.73 11.09
C VAL A 144 -34.64 -10.20 10.67
N VAL A 145 -33.51 -10.61 10.12
CA VAL A 145 -33.26 -11.97 9.61
C VAL A 145 -32.59 -12.83 10.67
N SER A 146 -31.59 -12.27 11.38
CA SER A 146 -30.93 -12.93 12.50
C SER A 146 -30.54 -11.93 13.58
N VAL A 147 -30.51 -12.43 14.82
CA VAL A 147 -29.95 -11.75 15.98
C VAL A 147 -28.80 -12.63 16.48
N GLU A 148 -27.64 -12.02 16.64
CA GLU A 148 -26.42 -12.64 17.17
C GLU A 148 -25.94 -11.83 18.38
N SER A 149 -24.95 -12.34 19.11
CA SER A 149 -24.45 -11.67 20.33
C SER A 149 -23.76 -10.33 20.06
N ASP A 150 -23.15 -10.17 18.89
CA ASP A 150 -22.36 -9.01 18.50
C ASP A 150 -22.96 -8.20 17.34
N ARG A 151 -24.05 -8.68 16.73
CA ARG A 151 -24.67 -8.04 15.57
C ARG A 151 -26.13 -8.41 15.37
N VAL A 152 -26.84 -7.61 14.60
CA VAL A 152 -28.16 -7.89 14.05
C VAL A 152 -28.11 -7.77 12.54
N ASN A 153 -28.57 -8.80 11.83
CA ASN A 153 -28.69 -8.77 10.37
C ASN A 153 -30.15 -8.56 9.97
N LEU A 154 -30.38 -7.63 9.06
CA LEU A 154 -31.69 -7.29 8.53
C LEU A 154 -31.65 -7.10 7.01
N ILE A 155 -32.83 -7.13 6.38
CA ILE A 155 -33.01 -6.81 4.96
C ILE A 155 -33.98 -5.65 4.85
N GLU A 156 -33.54 -4.54 4.24
CA GLU A 156 -34.38 -3.41 3.87
C GLU A 156 -34.97 -3.59 2.48
N ILE A 157 -36.09 -2.93 2.21
CA ILE A 157 -36.69 -2.83 0.88
C ILE A 157 -36.59 -1.38 0.42
N VAL A 158 -35.84 -1.14 -0.65
CA VAL A 158 -35.57 0.20 -1.20
C VAL A 158 -36.04 0.30 -2.66
N PRO A 159 -36.50 1.47 -3.12
CA PRO A 159 -36.88 1.64 -4.52
C PRO A 159 -35.64 1.53 -5.42
N ASP A 160 -35.80 0.88 -6.58
CA ASP A 160 -34.71 0.66 -7.55
C ASP A 160 -34.51 1.83 -8.55
N GLY A 161 -35.39 2.84 -8.50
CA GLY A 161 -35.39 4.01 -9.38
C GLY A 161 -36.11 3.82 -10.72
N GLN A 162 -36.53 2.60 -11.06
CA GLN A 162 -37.26 2.25 -12.29
C GLN A 162 -38.72 1.83 -12.01
N GLY A 163 -39.20 2.04 -10.78
CA GLY A 163 -40.54 1.68 -10.34
C GLY A 163 -40.65 0.28 -9.70
N GLY A 164 -39.52 -0.40 -9.52
CA GLY A 164 -39.39 -1.64 -8.77
C GLY A 164 -38.80 -1.41 -7.38
N TRP A 165 -38.56 -2.52 -6.68
CA TRP A 165 -37.95 -2.54 -5.36
C TRP A 165 -36.79 -3.53 -5.34
N LEU A 166 -35.84 -3.26 -4.46
CA LEU A 166 -34.64 -4.05 -4.25
C LEU A 166 -34.50 -4.37 -2.76
N GLU A 167 -34.15 -5.62 -2.45
CA GLU A 167 -33.72 -6.01 -1.12
C GLU A 167 -32.27 -5.56 -0.87
N ARG A 168 -32.04 -4.84 0.23
CA ARG A 168 -30.72 -4.37 0.64
C ARG A 168 -30.35 -4.97 2.00
N PRO A 169 -29.36 -5.88 2.07
CA PRO A 169 -28.90 -6.42 3.34
C PRO A 169 -28.17 -5.34 4.15
N ARG A 170 -28.42 -5.31 5.46
CA ARG A 170 -27.78 -4.41 6.42
C ARG A 170 -27.44 -5.16 7.69
N THR A 171 -26.35 -4.74 8.34
CA THR A 171 -25.91 -5.28 9.63
C THR A 171 -25.74 -4.12 10.60
N LEU A 172 -26.31 -4.25 11.79
CA LEU A 172 -26.05 -3.37 12.94
C LEU A 172 -25.12 -4.11 13.90
N ALA A 173 -23.88 -3.65 14.00
CA ALA A 173 -22.92 -4.19 14.97
C ALA A 173 -23.18 -3.63 16.38
N LEU A 174 -22.78 -4.40 17.39
CA LEU A 174 -22.81 -3.98 18.78
C LEU A 174 -21.88 -2.77 18.98
N ASN A 175 -22.44 -1.66 19.49
CA ASN A 175 -21.67 -0.47 19.81
C ASN A 175 -20.55 -0.82 20.82
N GLY A 176 -19.28 -0.57 20.44
CA GLY A 176 -18.12 -0.89 21.27
C GLY A 176 -17.58 -2.32 21.09
N ALA A 177 -17.94 -3.01 20.00
CA ALA A 177 -17.26 -4.23 19.59
C ALA A 177 -15.75 -3.96 19.39
N PRO A 178 -14.85 -4.86 19.84
CA PRO A 178 -13.41 -4.64 19.74
C PRO A 178 -12.98 -4.55 18.27
N GLY A 179 -12.57 -3.36 17.83
CA GLY A 179 -12.15 -3.11 16.44
C GLY A 179 -12.33 -1.67 15.94
N GLU A 180 -13.06 -0.82 16.66
CA GLU A 180 -13.20 0.63 16.43
C GLU A 180 -12.79 1.45 17.67
#